data_AF-A0A0P8A3N9-F1
#
_entry.id   AF-A0A0P8A3N9-F1
#
_cell.length_a   1.000
_cell.length_b   1.000
_cell.length_c   1.000
_cell.angle_alpha   90.00
_cell.angle_beta   90.00
_cell.angle_gamma   90.00
#
_symmetry.space_group_name_H-M   'P 1'
#
loop_
_entity.id
_entity.type
_entity.pdbx_description
1 polymer ?
#
loop_
_entity_poly.entity_id
_entity_poly.type
_entity_poly.pdbx_seq_one_letter_code
_entity_poly.pdbx_strand_id
1 'polypeptide(L)'
;MAMETLRSGKAFEKLKQIIEVQGGNPNIVHTDIKPGEHRGELKSPADGYVIEFDNKRIVELARIAGAPADNGAGVWIHRKKGEMVKKGEPLITIFADKSWKLTNALKSAEKDYPIIVEGMLLERVQTYKVF
;
A
#
# COMPACT_ATOMS: atom_id res chain seq x y z
N MET A 1 -13.28 -18.07 -21.30
CA MET A 1 -12.18 -18.71 -20.51
C MET A 1 -11.39 -17.69 -19.68
N ALA A 2 -10.85 -18.10 -18.53
CA ALA A 2 -10.27 -17.31 -17.42
C ALA A 2 -11.17 -16.18 -16.86
N MET A 3 -11.36 -15.09 -17.61
CA MET A 3 -12.24 -13.98 -17.20
C MET A 3 -13.69 -14.43 -17.00
N GLU A 4 -14.15 -15.35 -17.85
CA GLU A 4 -15.47 -15.97 -17.70
C GLU A 4 -15.55 -16.84 -16.44
N THR A 5 -14.49 -17.58 -16.10
CA THR A 5 -14.42 -18.39 -14.86
C THR A 5 -14.47 -17.52 -13.61
N LEU A 6 -13.84 -16.34 -13.67
CA LEU A 6 -13.90 -15.34 -12.59
C LEU A 6 -15.31 -14.73 -12.50
N ARG A 7 -15.86 -14.25 -13.62
CA ARG A 7 -17.18 -13.59 -13.68
C ARG A 7 -18.34 -14.53 -13.34
N SER A 8 -18.23 -15.80 -13.69
CA SER A 8 -19.26 -16.82 -13.39
C SER A 8 -19.22 -17.33 -11.95
N GLY A 9 -18.26 -16.89 -11.13
CA GLY A 9 -18.12 -17.34 -9.73
C GLY A 9 -17.49 -18.73 -9.56
N LYS A 10 -17.27 -19.47 -10.66
CA LYS A 10 -16.63 -20.81 -10.63
C LYS A 10 -15.27 -20.80 -9.93
N ALA A 11 -14.49 -19.73 -10.12
CA ALA A 11 -13.20 -19.57 -9.43
C ALA A 11 -13.36 -19.44 -7.90
N PHE A 12 -14.38 -18.71 -7.44
CA PHE A 12 -14.64 -18.51 -6.02
C PHE A 12 -15.13 -19.79 -5.35
N GLU A 13 -16.02 -20.54 -6.01
CA GLU A 13 -16.47 -21.85 -5.51
C GLU A 13 -15.31 -22.84 -5.42
N LYS A 14 -14.38 -22.83 -6.39
CA LYS A 14 -13.19 -23.67 -6.29
C LYS A 14 -12.26 -23.25 -5.15
N LEU A 15 -12.14 -21.95 -4.88
CA LEU A 15 -11.37 -21.43 -3.75
C LEU A 15 -11.96 -21.92 -2.41
N LYS A 16 -13.28 -21.91 -2.23
CA LYS A 16 -13.93 -22.45 -1.02
C LYS A 16 -13.58 -23.92 -0.78
N GLN A 17 -13.63 -24.74 -1.84
CA GLN A 17 -13.24 -26.16 -1.74
C GLN A 17 -11.77 -26.32 -1.31
N ILE A 18 -10.87 -25.47 -1.82
CA ILE A 18 -9.45 -25.48 -1.41
C ILE A 18 -9.31 -25.12 0.07
N ILE A 19 -10.01 -24.07 0.53
CA ILE A 19 -10.01 -23.64 1.93
C ILE A 19 -10.50 -24.78 2.84
N GLU A 20 -11.59 -25.45 2.48
CA GLU A 20 -12.14 -26.57 3.23
C GLU A 20 -11.16 -27.74 3.33
N VAL A 21 -10.53 -28.13 2.23
CA VAL A 21 -9.53 -29.23 2.21
C VAL A 21 -8.28 -28.88 3.03
N GLN A 22 -7.93 -27.60 3.15
CA GLN A 22 -6.83 -27.11 4.01
C GLN A 22 -7.23 -26.98 5.48
N GLY A 23 -8.49 -27.27 5.84
CA GLY A 23 -9.01 -27.18 7.22
C GLY A 23 -9.48 -25.78 7.64
N GLY A 24 -9.63 -24.86 6.69
CA GLY A 24 -10.19 -23.52 6.94
C GLY A 24 -11.71 -23.47 6.87
N ASN A 25 -12.29 -22.31 7.21
CA ASN A 25 -13.74 -22.08 7.09
C ASN A 25 -14.09 -21.60 5.66
N PRO A 26 -14.79 -22.39 4.82
CA PRO A 26 -15.16 -22.00 3.46
C PRO A 26 -16.22 -20.88 3.40
N ASN A 27 -16.89 -20.59 4.51
CA ASN A 27 -17.90 -19.53 4.61
C ASN A 27 -17.33 -18.20 5.14
N ILE A 28 -16.00 -18.11 5.32
CA ILE A 28 -15.35 -16.85 5.71
C ILE A 28 -15.64 -15.75 4.68
N VAL A 29 -15.93 -14.55 5.16
CA VAL A 29 -16.14 -13.37 4.32
C VAL A 29 -15.01 -12.37 4.50
N HIS A 30 -14.81 -11.50 3.51
CA HIS A 30 -13.74 -10.50 3.50
C HIS A 30 -13.74 -9.59 4.73
N THR A 31 -14.89 -9.38 5.37
CA THR A 31 -15.02 -8.57 6.60
C THR A 31 -14.56 -9.28 7.87
N ASP A 32 -14.41 -10.61 7.84
CA ASP A 32 -13.89 -11.38 8.98
C ASP A 32 -12.37 -11.20 9.13
N ILE A 33 -11.69 -10.88 8.03
CA ILE A 33 -10.25 -10.64 7.98
C ILE A 33 -9.99 -9.16 8.28
N LYS A 34 -9.42 -8.89 9.46
CA LYS A 34 -9.14 -7.51 9.90
C LYS A 34 -7.65 -7.20 9.78
N PRO A 35 -7.27 -6.04 9.25
CA PRO A 35 -5.90 -5.55 9.37
C PRO A 35 -5.60 -5.18 10.84
N GLY A 36 -4.33 -4.93 11.13
CA GLY A 36 -3.86 -4.59 12.47
C GLY A 36 -4.50 -3.33 13.02
N GLU A 37 -4.64 -3.28 14.34
CA GLU A 37 -5.39 -2.23 15.05
C GLU A 37 -4.73 -0.85 14.93
N HIS A 38 -3.42 -0.80 14.75
CA HIS A 38 -2.70 0.45 14.57
C HIS A 38 -2.50 0.74 13.09
N ARG A 39 -2.78 1.98 12.68
CA ARG A 39 -2.55 2.43 11.31
C ARG A 39 -1.97 3.83 11.24
N GLY A 40 -1.17 4.08 10.21
CA GLY A 40 -0.60 5.39 9.92
C GLY A 40 -0.57 5.65 8.42
N GLU A 41 -0.79 6.90 8.03
CA GLU A 41 -0.82 7.31 6.62
C GLU A 41 0.50 7.95 6.22
N LEU A 42 1.03 7.50 5.09
CA LEU A 42 2.08 8.19 4.37
C LEU A 42 1.43 9.03 3.27
N LYS A 43 1.55 10.36 3.41
CA LYS A 43 0.81 11.34 2.59
C LYS A 43 1.66 11.88 1.44
N SER A 44 1.07 12.42 0.39
CA SER A 44 1.87 13.01 -0.68
C SER A 44 2.62 14.26 -0.16
N PRO A 45 3.93 14.39 -0.40
CA PRO A 45 4.69 15.58 0.02
C PRO A 45 4.39 16.80 -0.86
N ALA A 46 3.87 16.59 -2.07
CA ALA A 46 3.60 17.63 -3.06
C ALA A 46 2.36 17.29 -3.92
N ASP A 47 1.89 18.28 -4.68
CA ASP A 47 0.92 18.06 -5.74
C ASP A 47 1.61 17.46 -6.96
N GLY A 48 0.97 16.53 -7.65
CA GLY A 48 1.52 15.96 -8.88
C GLY A 48 0.87 14.64 -9.30
N TYR A 49 1.62 13.85 -10.04
CA TYR A 49 1.24 12.52 -10.50
C TYR A 49 2.16 11.47 -9.89
N VAL A 50 1.59 10.30 -9.58
CA VAL A 50 2.38 9.15 -9.13
C VAL A 50 3.15 8.58 -10.32
N ILE A 51 4.47 8.69 -10.29
CA ILE A 51 5.34 8.29 -11.42
C ILE A 51 5.85 6.87 -11.23
N GLU A 52 6.22 6.52 -10.00
CA GLU A 52 6.91 5.28 -9.70
C GLU A 52 6.71 4.82 -8.24
N PHE A 53 6.83 3.51 -8.05
CA PHE A 53 6.76 2.84 -6.75
C PHE A 53 8.06 2.07 -6.55
N ASP A 54 8.75 2.33 -5.44
CA ASP A 54 9.84 1.46 -5.01
C ASP A 54 9.26 0.24 -4.29
N ASN A 55 9.10 -0.86 -5.05
CA ASN A 55 8.58 -2.11 -4.52
C ASN A 55 9.45 -2.70 -3.40
N LYS A 56 10.78 -2.53 -3.45
CA LYS A 56 11.67 -3.04 -2.39
C LYS A 56 11.40 -2.29 -1.10
N ARG A 57 11.25 -0.97 -1.20
CA ARG A 57 10.93 -0.12 -0.06
C ARG A 57 9.56 -0.42 0.53
N ILE A 58 8.55 -0.62 -0.31
CA ILE A 58 7.19 -0.99 0.14
C ILE A 58 7.21 -2.31 0.91
N VAL A 59 7.92 -3.32 0.40
CA VAL A 59 8.09 -4.62 1.07
C VAL A 59 8.81 -4.46 2.41
N GLU A 60 9.85 -3.62 2.46
CA GLU A 60 10.58 -3.34 3.70
C GLU A 60 9.68 -2.67 4.75
N LEU A 61 8.86 -1.69 4.36
CA LEU A 61 7.91 -1.04 5.26
C LEU A 61 6.90 -2.03 5.84
N ALA A 62 6.36 -2.93 5.02
CA ALA A 62 5.47 -4.00 5.49
C ALA A 62 6.18 -4.93 6.50
N ARG A 63 7.45 -5.25 6.26
CA ARG A 63 8.26 -6.08 7.17
C ARG A 63 8.53 -5.38 8.50
N ILE A 64 8.88 -4.10 8.47
CA ILE A 64 9.08 -3.29 9.68
C ILE A 64 7.77 -3.19 10.48
N ALA A 65 6.64 -3.07 9.80
CA ALA A 65 5.32 -3.06 10.42
C ALA A 65 4.94 -4.41 11.08
N GLY A 66 5.56 -5.51 10.66
CA GLY A 66 5.46 -6.82 11.31
C GLY A 66 5.17 -7.99 10.37
N ALA A 67 4.91 -7.74 9.07
CA ALA A 67 4.62 -8.80 8.12
C ALA A 67 5.87 -9.67 7.84
N PRO A 68 5.73 -10.99 7.62
CA PRO A 68 4.49 -11.77 7.63
C PRO A 68 4.14 -12.38 9.00
N ALA A 69 4.94 -12.14 10.05
CA ALA A 69 4.75 -12.78 11.35
C ALA A 69 3.50 -12.25 12.10
N ASP A 70 3.18 -10.97 11.91
CA ASP A 70 1.97 -10.33 12.40
C ASP A 70 0.97 -10.28 11.23
N ASN A 71 -0.09 -11.09 11.25
CA ASN A 71 -1.02 -11.24 10.11
C ASN A 71 -1.81 -9.97 9.79
N GLY A 72 -2.05 -9.10 10.78
CA GLY A 72 -2.71 -7.81 10.56
C GLY A 72 -1.75 -6.74 10.01
N ALA A 73 -0.44 -6.97 10.03
CA ALA A 73 0.54 -6.02 9.54
C ALA A 73 0.65 -6.03 8.02
N GLY A 74 0.84 -4.85 7.44
CA GLY A 74 0.99 -4.71 5.99
C GLY A 74 0.84 -3.29 5.50
N VAL A 75 0.69 -3.14 4.19
CA VAL A 75 0.48 -1.84 3.52
C VAL A 75 -0.76 -1.87 2.64
N TRP A 76 -1.45 -0.75 2.56
CA TRP A 76 -2.54 -0.50 1.63
C TRP A 76 -2.19 0.68 0.74
N ILE A 77 -2.18 0.46 -0.57
CA ILE A 77 -1.80 1.47 -1.56
C ILE A 77 -3.08 2.16 -2.07
N HIS A 78 -3.15 3.48 -1.95
CA HIS A 78 -4.34 4.28 -2.30
C HIS A 78 -4.33 4.84 -3.72
N ARG A 79 -3.17 4.84 -4.37
CA ARG A 79 -2.97 5.43 -5.69
C ARG A 79 -2.30 4.47 -6.65
N LYS A 80 -2.62 4.57 -7.92
CA LYS A 80 -1.93 3.86 -9.01
C LYS A 80 -1.02 4.81 -9.77
N LYS A 81 -0.08 4.23 -10.53
CA LYS A 81 0.79 4.98 -11.43
C LYS A 81 -0.06 5.79 -12.43
N GLY A 82 0.30 7.05 -12.62
CA GLY A 82 -0.39 7.99 -13.49
C GLY A 82 -1.60 8.68 -12.85
N GLU A 83 -1.99 8.32 -11.62
CA GLU A 83 -3.04 9.06 -10.91
C GLU A 83 -2.50 10.37 -10.34
N MET A 84 -3.32 11.42 -10.43
CA MET A 84 -3.05 12.71 -9.80
C MET A 84 -3.27 12.59 -8.29
N VAL A 85 -2.42 13.27 -7.52
CA VAL A 85 -2.51 13.34 -6.06
C VAL A 85 -2.19 14.75 -5.60
N LYS A 86 -2.89 15.21 -4.57
CA LYS A 86 -2.59 16.49 -3.91
C LYS A 86 -1.71 16.30 -2.69
N LYS A 87 -0.95 17.32 -2.34
CA LYS A 87 -0.19 17.40 -1.10
C LYS A 87 -1.10 17.09 0.09
N GLY A 88 -0.65 16.17 0.95
CA GLY A 88 -1.41 15.74 2.12
C GLY A 88 -2.42 14.62 1.89
N GLU A 89 -2.70 14.23 0.63
CA GLU A 89 -3.53 13.05 0.36
C GLU A 89 -2.77 11.75 0.67
N PRO A 90 -3.44 10.70 1.17
CA PRO A 90 -2.78 9.44 1.49
C PRO A 90 -2.31 8.71 0.23
N LEU A 91 -1.05 8.31 0.22
CA LEU A 91 -0.46 7.45 -0.80
C LEU A 91 -0.47 5.98 -0.35
N ILE A 92 -0.07 5.73 0.90
CA ILE A 92 -0.06 4.41 1.53
C ILE A 92 -0.63 4.54 2.96
N THR A 93 -1.39 3.54 3.40
CA THR A 93 -1.64 3.29 4.82
C THR A 93 -0.84 2.08 5.27
N ILE A 94 -0.06 2.23 6.33
CA ILE A 94 0.67 1.14 6.98
C ILE A 94 -0.20 0.64 8.14
N PHE A 95 -0.40 -0.67 8.24
CA PHE A 95 -1.09 -1.36 9.34
C PHE A 95 -0.09 -2.16 10.16
N ALA A 96 -0.27 -2.21 11.48
CA ALA A 96 0.52 -3.01 12.39
C ALA A 96 -0.31 -3.49 13.59
N ASP A 97 -0.01 -4.69 14.08
CA ASP A 97 -0.63 -5.23 15.30
C ASP A 97 -0.02 -4.59 16.57
N LYS A 98 1.16 -3.99 16.46
CA LYS A 98 1.88 -3.36 17.59
C LYS A 98 2.23 -1.90 17.27
N SER A 99 1.84 -0.98 18.16
CA SER A 99 2.04 0.47 17.99
C SER A 99 3.49 0.90 17.75
N TRP A 100 4.45 0.24 18.41
CA TRP A 100 5.87 0.54 18.25
C TRP A 100 6.41 0.12 16.87
N LYS A 101 5.87 -0.96 16.29
CA LYS A 101 6.22 -1.38 14.92
C LYS A 101 5.72 -0.37 13.89
N LEU A 102 4.49 0.12 14.06
CA LEU A 102 3.96 1.21 13.24
C LEU A 102 4.86 2.46 13.33
N THR A 103 5.21 2.87 14.55
CA THR A 103 6.09 4.03 14.77
C THR A 103 7.43 3.87 14.04
N ASN A 104 8.02 2.68 14.10
CA ASN A 104 9.28 2.38 13.41
C ASN A 104 9.11 2.42 11.89
N ALA A 105 8.02 1.87 11.36
CA ALA A 105 7.74 1.88 9.92
C ALA A 105 7.56 3.31 9.39
N LEU A 106 6.80 4.16 10.09
CA LEU A 106 6.60 5.56 9.72
C LEU A 106 7.91 6.36 9.75
N LYS A 107 8.71 6.22 10.82
CA LYS A 107 10.03 6.84 10.90
C LYS A 107 10.98 6.38 9.80
N SER A 108 10.87 5.13 9.39
CA SER A 108 11.63 4.60 8.26
C SER A 108 11.16 5.27 6.96
N ALA A 109 9.86 5.32 6.71
CA ALA A 109 9.27 5.90 5.50
C ALA A 109 9.58 7.40 5.33
N GLU A 110 9.71 8.16 6.43
CA GLU A 110 10.11 9.57 6.39
C GLU A 110 11.55 9.78 5.89
N LYS A 111 12.46 8.82 6.14
CA LYS A 111 13.85 8.90 5.69
C LYS A 111 13.99 8.61 4.20
N ASP A 112 13.17 7.70 3.71
CA ASP A 112 13.24 7.21 2.34
C ASP A 112 11.84 6.85 1.84
N TYR A 113 11.34 7.66 0.90
CA TYR A 113 9.96 7.67 0.46
C TYR A 113 9.71 6.56 -0.59
N PRO A 114 8.70 5.68 -0.40
CA PRO A 114 8.46 4.54 -1.27
C PRO A 114 7.75 4.89 -2.58
N ILE A 115 7.21 6.11 -2.73
CA ILE A 115 6.43 6.53 -3.91
C ILE A 115 6.93 7.89 -4.38
N ILE A 116 7.24 7.96 -5.68
CA ILE A 116 7.69 9.18 -6.33
C ILE A 116 6.47 9.91 -6.91
N VAL A 117 6.28 11.15 -6.45
CA VAL A 117 5.26 12.08 -6.96
C VAL A 117 5.96 13.26 -7.61
N GLU A 118 5.67 13.50 -8.88
CA GLU A 118 6.20 14.66 -9.62
C GLU A 118 5.07 15.53 -10.13
N GLY A 119 5.21 16.84 -9.96
CA GLY A 119 4.33 17.82 -10.60
C GLY A 119 4.65 17.98 -12.09
N MET A 120 3.75 18.61 -12.85
CA MET A 120 4.09 19.11 -14.19
C MET A 120 5.15 20.22 -14.04
N LEU A 121 6.41 19.89 -14.34
CA LEU A 121 7.47 20.87 -14.54
C LEU A 121 7.28 21.49 -15.94
N LEU A 122 6.64 22.66 -16.01
CA LEU A 122 6.57 23.42 -17.27
C LEU A 122 7.92 24.08 -17.61
N GLU A 123 8.70 24.49 -16.61
CA GLU A 123 10.09 24.95 -16.79
C GLU A 123 10.82 25.03 -15.44
N ARG A 124 12.10 24.62 -15.39
CA ARG A 124 13.01 25.03 -14.30
C ARG A 124 13.72 26.31 -14.76
N VAL A 125 13.21 27.47 -14.38
CA VAL A 125 13.95 28.72 -14.59
C VAL A 125 15.10 28.76 -13.59
N GLN A 126 16.33 28.57 -14.05
CA GLN A 126 17.51 28.89 -13.25
C GLN A 126 17.57 30.41 -13.10
N THR A 127 17.14 30.94 -11.96
CA THR A 127 17.43 32.33 -11.62
C THR A 127 18.92 32.43 -11.30
N TYR A 128 19.74 32.81 -12.28
CA TYR A 128 21.10 33.22 -12.04
C TYR A 128 21.07 34.43 -11.10
N LYS A 129 21.72 34.30 -9.93
CA LYS A 129 22.07 35.47 -9.13
C LYS A 129 23.09 36.27 -9.94
N VAL A 130 22.65 37.40 -10.47
CA VAL A 130 23.55 38.45 -10.95
C VAL A 130 24.20 39.05 -9.71
N PHE A 131 25.52 39.00 -9.67
CA PHE A 131 26.36 39.64 -8.65
C PHE A 131 26.30 41.16 -8.77
#